data_AF-A0A929ULC2-F1
#
_entry.id   AF-A0A929ULC2-F1
#
_cell.length_a   1.000
_cell.length_b   1.000
_cell.length_c   1.000
_cell.angle_alpha   90.00
_cell.angle_beta   90.00
_cell.angle_gamma   90.00
#
_symmetry.space_group_name_H-M   'P 1'
#
loop_
_entity.id
_entity.type
_entity.pdbx_description
1 polymer ?
#
loop_
_entity_poly.entity_id
_entity_poly.type
_entity_poly.pdbx_seq_one_letter_code
_entity_poly.pdbx_strand_id
1 'polypeptide(L)'
;MSQNESKKLVEGITPRDQDFAQWYTDTVLKAGLIAYSNIKGFMVIKPAGYALWEQIQAHLDARFKETGVENVYMPMLIPESLLQKEKDHVEGFAPEVAWVTHGGMEELNERLCVRPT
;
A
#
# COMPACT_ATOMS: atom_id res chain seq x y z
N MET A 1 19.93 -0.44 -46.21
CA MET A 1 18.60 0.00 -45.72
C MET A 1 18.50 -0.37 -44.25
N SER A 2 18.15 0.62 -43.45
CA SER A 2 18.21 0.64 -41.98
C SER A 2 17.34 -0.44 -41.34
N GLN A 3 17.95 -1.34 -40.56
CA GLN A 3 17.26 -1.94 -39.42
C GLN A 3 17.80 -1.27 -38.17
N ASN A 4 17.01 -0.34 -37.65
CA ASN A 4 17.25 0.35 -36.41
C ASN A 4 16.98 -0.66 -35.28
N GLU A 5 18.00 -1.46 -34.94
CA GLU A 5 17.99 -2.22 -33.69
C GLU A 5 17.82 -1.21 -32.57
N SER A 6 16.60 -1.15 -32.05
CA SER A 6 16.25 -0.34 -30.89
C SER A 6 17.05 -0.90 -29.72
N LYS A 7 18.26 -0.36 -29.51
CA LYS A 7 19.11 -0.64 -28.35
C LYS A 7 18.21 -0.73 -27.13
N LYS A 8 18.09 -1.92 -26.52
CA LYS A 8 17.34 -2.13 -25.28
C LYS A 8 17.88 -1.12 -24.27
N LEU A 9 17.12 -0.04 -24.02
CA LEU A 9 17.58 1.13 -23.27
C LEU A 9 17.92 0.81 -21.81
N VAL A 10 17.50 -0.35 -21.29
CA VAL A 10 17.83 -0.82 -19.95
C VAL A 10 18.00 -2.34 -19.98
N GLU A 11 19.22 -2.81 -19.71
CA GLU A 11 19.51 -4.25 -19.68
C GLU A 11 18.76 -4.93 -18.52
N GLY A 12 18.07 -6.02 -18.85
CA GLY A 12 17.33 -6.88 -17.93
C GLY A 12 16.00 -6.33 -17.41
N ILE A 13 15.39 -5.33 -18.04
CA ILE A 13 13.95 -5.05 -17.87
C ILE A 13 13.19 -5.79 -18.99
N THR A 14 12.17 -6.54 -18.62
CA THR A 14 11.27 -7.22 -19.55
C THR A 14 10.48 -6.21 -20.39
N PRO A 15 10.36 -6.36 -21.72
CA PRO A 15 9.52 -5.48 -22.54
C PRO A 15 8.07 -5.47 -22.06
N ARG A 16 7.49 -4.26 -21.96
CA ARG A 16 6.14 -4.05 -21.42
C ARG A 16 5.05 -4.78 -22.21
N ASP A 17 5.19 -4.84 -23.52
CA ASP A 17 4.29 -5.49 -24.47
C ASP A 17 4.37 -7.02 -24.44
N GLN A 18 5.45 -7.58 -23.87
CA GLN A 18 5.64 -9.02 -23.74
C GLN A 18 5.07 -9.57 -22.43
N ASP A 19 5.39 -8.92 -21.31
CA ASP A 19 4.89 -9.29 -19.99
C ASP A 19 4.82 -8.03 -19.11
N PHE A 20 3.61 -7.50 -18.97
CA PHE A 20 3.37 -6.29 -18.19
C PHE A 20 3.68 -6.48 -16.70
N ALA A 21 3.37 -7.64 -16.12
CA ALA A 21 3.55 -7.90 -14.70
C ALA A 21 5.05 -8.00 -14.35
N GLN A 22 5.82 -8.70 -15.19
CA GLN A 22 7.26 -8.77 -15.03
C GLN A 22 7.93 -7.42 -15.31
N TRP A 23 7.51 -6.71 -16.37
CA TRP A 23 8.00 -5.35 -16.65
C TRP A 23 7.82 -4.41 -15.47
N TYR A 24 6.64 -4.41 -14.84
CA TYR A 24 6.36 -3.57 -13.67
C TYR A 24 7.30 -3.92 -12.52
N THR A 25 7.40 -5.22 -12.22
CA THR A 25 8.29 -5.75 -11.16
C THR A 25 9.74 -5.37 -11.39
N ASP A 26 10.26 -5.60 -12.60
CA ASP A 26 11.62 -5.25 -12.99
C ASP A 26 11.86 -3.75 -12.83
N THR A 27 10.91 -2.93 -13.27
CA THR A 27 11.00 -1.47 -13.23
C THR A 27 11.10 -0.97 -11.80
N VAL A 28 10.16 -1.34 -10.92
CA VAL A 28 10.13 -0.82 -9.54
C VAL A 28 11.28 -1.33 -8.68
N LEU A 29 11.76 -2.56 -8.93
CA LEU A 29 12.91 -3.12 -8.21
C LEU A 29 14.22 -2.51 -8.69
N LYS A 30 14.45 -2.45 -10.01
CA LYS A 30 15.70 -1.93 -10.58
C LYS A 30 15.85 -0.43 -10.44
N ALA A 31 14.74 0.32 -10.44
CA ALA A 31 14.75 1.74 -10.10
C ALA A 31 15.00 1.99 -8.60
N GLY A 32 15.08 0.94 -7.77
CA GLY A 32 15.34 1.08 -6.35
C GLY A 32 14.19 1.76 -5.60
N LEU A 33 12.95 1.62 -6.08
CA LEU A 33 11.77 2.21 -5.45
C LEU A 33 11.23 1.33 -4.32
N ILE A 34 11.30 0.00 -4.49
CA ILE A 34 10.83 -0.96 -3.50
C ILE A 34 11.83 -2.11 -3.29
N ALA A 35 11.59 -2.89 -2.23
CA ALA A 35 12.13 -4.22 -2.02
C ALA A 35 11.05 -5.15 -1.49
N TYR A 36 11.17 -6.45 -1.76
CA TYR A 36 10.29 -7.45 -1.17
C TYR A 36 10.50 -7.53 0.35
N SER A 37 9.40 -7.64 1.09
CA SER A 37 9.45 -8.07 2.49
C SER A 37 9.35 -9.59 2.59
N ASN A 38 9.60 -10.14 3.77
CA ASN A 38 9.34 -11.55 4.08
C ASN A 38 7.88 -11.84 4.46
N ILE A 39 6.99 -10.83 4.46
CA ILE A 39 5.58 -10.95 4.79
C ILE A 39 4.77 -10.86 3.50
N LYS A 40 3.93 -11.87 3.23
CA LYS A 40 3.07 -11.90 2.04
C LYS A 40 2.18 -10.65 2.00
N GLY A 41 2.19 -9.95 0.85
CA GLY A 41 1.39 -8.74 0.65
C GLY A 41 2.06 -7.45 1.13
N PHE A 42 3.22 -7.52 1.78
CA PHE A 42 3.96 -6.34 2.25
C PHE A 42 5.23 -6.13 1.42
N MET A 43 5.59 -4.87 1.21
CA MET A 43 6.82 -4.44 0.55
C MET A 43 7.50 -3.34 1.37
N VAL A 44 8.83 -3.26 1.27
CA VAL A 44 9.60 -2.15 1.81
C VAL A 44 9.66 -1.07 0.74
N ILE A 45 9.14 0.11 1.03
CA ILE A 45 9.28 1.28 0.16
C ILE A 45 10.62 1.95 0.47
N LYS A 46 11.51 2.00 -0.52
CA LYS A 46 12.86 2.58 -0.38
C LYS A 46 12.81 4.11 -0.43
N PRO A 47 13.88 4.83 -0.04
CA PRO A 47 13.87 6.29 0.02
C PRO A 47 13.37 6.98 -1.26
N ALA A 48 13.80 6.52 -2.45
CA ALA A 48 13.33 7.10 -3.71
C ALA A 48 11.83 6.84 -3.97
N GLY A 49 11.33 5.66 -3.62
CA GLY A 49 9.90 5.33 -3.72
C GLY A 49 9.05 6.10 -2.72
N TYR A 50 9.58 6.28 -1.49
CA TYR A 50 8.87 7.01 -0.44
C TYR A 50 8.85 8.51 -0.72
N ALA A 51 9.92 9.06 -1.29
CA ALA A 51 9.94 10.46 -1.73
C ALA A 51 8.84 10.76 -2.77
N LEU A 52 8.55 9.84 -3.69
CA LEU A 52 7.42 9.99 -4.62
C LEU A 52 6.09 10.06 -3.86
N TRP A 53 5.91 9.21 -2.85
CA TRP A 53 4.72 9.21 -2.01
C TRP A 53 4.57 10.50 -1.21
N GLU A 54 5.65 11.00 -0.61
CA GLU A 54 5.66 12.28 0.12
C GLU A 54 5.22 13.44 -0.78
N GLN A 55 5.68 13.48 -2.03
CA GLN A 55 5.26 14.50 -3.01
C GLN A 55 3.77 14.39 -3.37
N ILE A 56 3.26 13.16 -3.58
CA ILE A 56 1.84 12.93 -3.85
C ILE A 56 0.99 13.39 -2.66
N GLN A 57 1.37 13.01 -1.44
CA GLN A 57 0.67 13.41 -0.22
C GLN A 57 0.67 14.93 -0.05
N ALA A 58 1.83 15.58 -0.16
CA ALA A 58 1.95 17.03 -0.01
C ALA A 58 1.07 17.79 -1.03
N HIS A 59 1.05 17.32 -2.27
CA HIS A 59 0.23 17.93 -3.31
C HIS A 59 -1.27 17.79 -3.04
N LEU A 60 -1.74 16.60 -2.66
CA LEU A 60 -3.16 16.38 -2.36
C LEU A 60 -3.59 17.10 -1.08
N ASP A 61 -2.76 17.05 -0.04
CA ASP A 61 -3.00 17.72 1.24
C ASP A 61 -3.20 19.23 1.07
N ALA A 62 -2.37 19.88 0.24
CA ALA A 62 -2.54 21.30 -0.08
C ALA A 62 -3.92 21.58 -0.70
N ARG A 63 -4.34 20.75 -1.66
CA ARG A 63 -5.64 20.92 -2.35
C ARG A 63 -6.83 20.65 -1.43
N PHE A 64 -6.73 19.70 -0.49
CA PHE A 64 -7.76 19.47 0.51
C PHE A 64 -7.90 20.65 1.47
N LYS A 65 -6.77 21.24 1.89
CA LYS A 65 -6.76 22.44 2.74
C LYS A 65 -7.35 23.66 2.05
N GLU A 66 -7.14 23.82 0.74
CA GLU A 66 -7.79 24.88 -0.05
C GLU A 66 -9.32 24.80 -0.01
N THR A 67 -9.89 23.61 0.18
CA THR A 67 -11.35 23.41 0.32
C THR A 67 -11.82 23.39 1.77
N GLY A 68 -10.96 23.72 2.74
CA GLY A 68 -11.29 23.76 4.17
C GLY A 68 -11.29 22.40 4.88
N VAL A 69 -10.73 21.35 4.29
CA VAL A 69 -10.58 20.04 4.95
C VAL A 69 -9.44 20.10 5.96
N GLU A 70 -9.67 19.54 7.14
CA GLU A 70 -8.67 19.42 8.20
C GLU A 70 -8.25 17.96 8.37
N ASN A 71 -6.95 17.75 8.61
CA ASN A 71 -6.41 16.42 8.87
C ASN A 71 -6.68 16.00 10.31
N VAL A 72 -7.07 14.75 10.49
CA VAL A 72 -7.19 14.08 11.79
C VAL A 72 -6.50 12.73 11.72
N TYR A 73 -5.96 12.29 12.85
CA TYR A 73 -5.41 10.94 12.99
C TYR A 73 -6.26 10.14 13.98
N MET A 74 -6.95 9.13 13.48
CA MET A 74 -7.73 8.18 14.28
C MET A 74 -6.87 6.96 14.64
N PRO A 75 -7.20 6.22 15.71
CA PRO A 75 -6.50 5.00 16.08
C PRO A 75 -6.44 3.96 14.95
N MET A 76 -5.34 3.22 14.88
CA MET A 76 -5.17 2.11 13.91
C MET A 76 -6.05 0.91 14.25
N LEU A 77 -6.32 0.69 15.53
CA LEU A 77 -7.07 -0.44 16.05
C LEU A 77 -8.50 -0.03 16.35
N ILE A 78 -9.47 -0.79 15.85
CA ILE A 78 -10.90 -0.55 16.06
C ILE A 78 -11.48 -1.75 16.85
N PRO A 79 -12.20 -1.52 17.97
CA PRO A 79 -12.91 -2.58 18.69
C PRO A 79 -13.91 -3.31 17.80
N GLU A 80 -14.00 -4.63 17.96
CA GLU A 80 -14.97 -5.47 17.25
C GLU A 80 -16.41 -4.95 17.40
N SER A 81 -16.79 -4.52 18.60
CA SER A 81 -18.10 -3.96 18.88
C SER A 81 -18.42 -2.68 18.10
N LEU A 82 -17.40 -1.86 17.77
CA LEU A 82 -17.58 -0.67 16.93
C LEU A 82 -17.68 -1.04 15.46
N LEU A 83 -16.85 -1.99 15.00
CA LEU A 83 -16.91 -2.49 13.63
C LEU A 83 -18.31 -3.07 13.33
N GLN A 84 -18.85 -3.88 14.25
CA GLN A 84 -20.15 -4.53 14.11
C GLN A 84 -21.36 -3.58 14.12
N LYS A 85 -21.20 -2.29 14.48
CA LYS A 85 -22.30 -1.32 14.41
C LYS A 85 -22.70 -1.00 12.97
N GLU A 86 -21.77 -1.12 12.02
CA GLU A 86 -22.03 -0.90 10.59
C GLU A 86 -22.13 -2.23 9.83
N LYS A 87 -23.06 -3.11 10.24
CA LYS A 87 -23.18 -4.47 9.70
C LYS A 87 -23.21 -4.55 8.17
N ASP A 88 -23.87 -3.58 7.52
CA ASP A 88 -23.96 -3.50 6.06
C ASP A 88 -22.61 -3.22 5.38
N HIS A 89 -21.69 -2.53 6.08
CA HIS A 89 -20.31 -2.33 5.61
C HIS A 89 -19.42 -3.53 6.00
N VAL A 90 -19.67 -4.16 7.15
CA VAL A 90 -18.90 -5.30 7.67
C VAL A 90 -18.95 -6.52 6.74
N GLU A 91 -20.06 -6.79 6.07
CA GLU A 91 -20.13 -7.91 5.11
C GLU A 91 -19.09 -7.81 3.99
N GLY A 92 -18.74 -6.59 3.58
CA GLY A 92 -17.68 -6.34 2.59
C GLY A 92 -16.26 -6.47 3.13
N PHE A 93 -16.04 -6.18 4.41
CA PHE A 93 -14.70 -6.18 5.03
C PHE A 93 -14.35 -7.46 5.80
N ALA A 94 -15.34 -8.23 6.25
CA ALA A 94 -15.17 -9.38 7.13
C ALA A 94 -14.09 -10.39 6.69
N PRO A 95 -13.94 -10.76 5.39
CA PRO A 95 -12.92 -11.72 4.99
C PRO A 95 -11.48 -11.17 4.98
N GLU A 96 -11.28 -9.85 4.98
CA GLU A 96 -9.95 -9.23 4.78
C GLU A 96 -9.36 -8.60 6.04
N VAL A 97 -10.11 -8.58 7.15
CA VAL A 97 -9.69 -7.91 8.38
C VAL A 97 -8.66 -8.72 9.18
N ALA A 98 -7.54 -8.09 9.52
CA ALA A 98 -6.57 -8.62 10.46
C ALA A 98 -6.97 -8.32 11.91
N TRP A 99 -6.96 -9.35 12.76
CA TRP A 99 -7.34 -9.25 14.16
C TRP A 99 -6.14 -9.29 15.10
N VAL A 100 -6.13 -8.37 16.06
CA VAL A 100 -5.28 -8.42 17.25
C VAL A 100 -6.12 -9.04 18.36
N THR A 101 -5.69 -10.21 18.84
CA THR A 101 -6.38 -10.98 19.89
C THR A 101 -5.57 -11.05 21.18
N HIS A 102 -4.29 -10.68 21.16
CA HIS A 102 -3.40 -10.75 22.32
C HIS A 102 -2.68 -9.43 22.53
N GLY A 103 -2.54 -9.03 23.80
CA GLY A 103 -1.69 -7.94 24.26
C GLY A 103 -0.52 -8.50 25.04
N GLY A 104 0.66 -8.60 24.40
CA GLY A 104 1.75 -9.39 24.97
C GLY A 104 1.40 -10.88 24.94
N MET A 105 1.34 -11.51 26.11
CA MET A 105 0.99 -12.93 26.25
C MET A 105 -0.46 -13.17 26.71
N GLU A 106 -1.20 -12.10 27.05
CA GLU A 106 -2.56 -12.19 27.56
C GLU A 106 -3.58 -12.03 26.42
N GLU A 107 -4.66 -12.81 26.47
CA GLU A 107 -5.79 -12.67 25.56
C GLU A 107 -6.56 -11.38 25.90
N LEU A 108 -6.95 -10.64 24.86
CA LEU A 108 -7.71 -9.41 25.03
C LEU A 108 -9.18 -9.73 25.34
N ASN A 109 -9.79 -8.95 26.25
CA ASN A 109 -11.22 -9.06 26.56
C ASN A 109 -12.13 -8.83 25.33
N GLU A 110 -11.63 -8.06 24.36
CA GLU A 110 -12.29 -7.79 23.09
C GLU A 110 -11.22 -7.77 21.99
N ARG A 111 -11.52 -8.39 20.84
CA ARG A 111 -10.62 -8.36 19.69
C ARG A 111 -10.62 -6.97 19.07
N LEU A 112 -9.45 -6.56 18.60
CA LEU A 112 -9.29 -5.29 17.90
C LEU A 112 -8.92 -5.57 16.44
N CYS A 113 -9.61 -4.97 15.49
CA CYS A 113 -9.20 -5.07 14.09
C CYS A 113 -8.19 -3.98 13.72
N VAL A 114 -7.24 -4.31 12.85
CA VAL A 114 -6.48 -3.30 12.12
C VAL A 114 -7.46 -2.66 11.12
N ARG A 115 -7.62 -1.34 11.16
CA ARG A 115 -8.59 -0.63 10.33
C ARG A 115 -8.44 -0.98 8.84
N PRO A 116 -9.52 -1.41 8.15
CA PRO A 116 -9.48 -1.72 6.73
C PRO A 116 -9.70 -0.49 5.82
N THR A 117 -10.26 0.60 6.37
CA THR A 117 -10.59 1.85 5.68
C THR A 117 -10.46 3.06 6.60
#